data_AF-A0A853F281-F1
#
_entry.id   AF-A0A853F281-F1
#
_cell.length_a   1.000
_cell.length_b   1.000
_cell.length_c   1.000
_cell.angle_alpha   90.00
_cell.angle_beta   90.00
_cell.angle_gamma   90.00
#
_symmetry.space_group_name_H-M   'P 1'
#
loop_
_entity.id
_entity.type
_entity.pdbx_description
1 polymer ?
#
loop_
_entity_poly.entity_id
_entity_poly.type
_entity_poly.pdbx_seq_one_letter_code
_entity_poly.pdbx_strand_id
1 'polypeptide(L)'
;MGNNNINGIENIKDGFIVAGLSKMVSKAKNSIEFMQGLSKNTSLVVIDEAHQAVAPTYSAVLDLLAPHHKIHLLGLTATPGRTWLDITEDEKLSNFFFKQKYSLSIDGFDSPVDYLVKQNYLAESKFEPLYYKFGADLTEAEHRKIQNNIDIPKYILDRIAEDAQKKHTHCSKNYRIIKRG
;
A
#
# COMPACT_ATOMS: atom_id res chain seq x y z
N MET A 1 -12.83 -23.60 -2.81
CA MET A 1 -13.88 -23.62 -3.86
C MET A 1 -14.58 -22.28 -3.84
N GLY A 2 -14.27 -21.39 -4.80
CA GLY A 2 -14.99 -20.13 -4.96
C GLY A 2 -16.02 -20.29 -6.06
N ASN A 3 -17.30 -20.25 -5.73
CA ASN A 3 -18.34 -20.17 -6.75
C ASN A 3 -18.21 -18.82 -7.47
N ASN A 4 -17.95 -18.85 -8.78
CA ASN A 4 -17.76 -17.63 -9.58
C ASN A 4 -19.07 -17.08 -10.16
N ASN A 5 -20.18 -17.76 -9.93
CA ASN A 5 -21.52 -17.29 -10.29
C ASN A 5 -22.15 -16.56 -9.13
N ILE A 6 -22.23 -15.24 -9.28
CA ILE A 6 -22.94 -14.27 -8.43
C ILE A 6 -24.39 -14.05 -8.91
N ASN A 7 -25.02 -15.10 -9.45
CA ASN A 7 -26.41 -15.02 -9.92
C ASN A 7 -27.34 -14.90 -8.70
N GLY A 8 -28.26 -13.94 -8.70
CA GLY A 8 -29.21 -13.74 -7.60
C GLY A 8 -28.88 -12.61 -6.62
N ILE A 9 -27.80 -11.83 -6.84
CA ILE A 9 -27.50 -10.64 -6.00
C ILE A 9 -28.64 -9.63 -6.02
N GLU A 10 -29.38 -9.55 -7.14
CA GLU A 10 -30.57 -8.73 -7.30
C GLU A 10 -31.71 -9.08 -6.30
N ASN A 11 -31.72 -10.30 -5.77
CA ASN A 11 -32.69 -10.76 -4.78
C ASN A 11 -32.18 -10.67 -3.34
N ILE A 12 -30.91 -10.30 -3.14
CA ILE A 12 -30.33 -10.11 -1.82
C ILE A 12 -30.82 -8.77 -1.27
N LYS A 13 -31.60 -8.84 -0.18
CA LYS A 13 -32.16 -7.67 0.50
C LYS A 13 -31.22 -7.09 1.56
N ASP A 14 -30.32 -7.92 2.08
CA ASP A 14 -29.36 -7.60 3.12
C ASP A 14 -28.12 -8.50 3.01
N GLY A 15 -26.97 -8.00 3.46
CA GLY A 15 -25.75 -8.79 3.48
C GLY A 15 -24.48 -7.97 3.51
N PHE A 16 -23.36 -8.67 3.45
CA PHE A 16 -22.02 -8.10 3.39
C PHE A 16 -21.24 -8.79 2.28
N ILE A 17 -20.63 -8.00 1.39
CA ILE A 17 -19.89 -8.49 0.23
C ILE A 17 -18.42 -8.10 0.39
N VAL A 18 -17.54 -9.08 0.26
CA VAL A 18 -16.09 -8.89 0.17
C VAL A 18 -15.65 -9.27 -1.23
N ALA A 19 -15.00 -8.35 -1.93
CA ALA A 19 -14.50 -8.58 -3.28
C ALA A 19 -13.15 -7.88 -3.47
N GLY A 20 -12.22 -8.53 -4.17
CA GLY A 20 -10.99 -7.89 -4.59
C GLY A 20 -11.24 -6.87 -5.71
N LEU A 21 -10.52 -5.74 -5.67
CA LEU A 21 -10.66 -4.63 -6.63
C LEU A 21 -10.59 -5.10 -8.09
N SER A 22 -9.63 -5.97 -8.44
CA SER A 22 -9.49 -6.47 -9.81
C SER A 22 -10.71 -7.26 -10.31
N LYS A 23 -11.38 -7.99 -9.41
CA LYS A 23 -12.61 -8.74 -9.75
C LYS A 23 -13.78 -7.79 -9.96
N MET A 24 -13.88 -6.73 -9.15
CA MET A 24 -14.90 -5.69 -9.31
C MET A 24 -14.69 -4.90 -10.61
N VAL A 25 -13.45 -4.55 -10.96
CA VAL A 25 -13.13 -3.94 -12.27
C VAL A 25 -13.55 -4.84 -13.42
N SER A 26 -13.22 -6.13 -13.35
CA SER A 26 -13.62 -7.10 -14.38
C SER A 26 -15.15 -7.20 -14.50
N LYS A 27 -15.88 -7.24 -13.38
CA LYS A 27 -17.34 -7.29 -13.40
C LYS A 27 -17.97 -6.00 -13.90
N ALA A 28 -17.47 -4.84 -13.50
CA ALA A 28 -17.95 -3.54 -13.97
C ALA A 28 -17.82 -3.40 -15.50
N LYS A 29 -16.74 -3.92 -16.10
CA LYS A 29 -16.54 -3.93 -17.55
C LYS A 29 -17.50 -4.86 -18.30
N ASN A 30 -17.90 -5.97 -17.68
CA ASN A 30 -18.67 -7.02 -18.33
C ASN A 30 -20.17 -6.97 -18.03
N SER A 31 -20.59 -6.29 -16.96
CA SER A 31 -22.00 -6.23 -16.54
C SER A 31 -22.28 -4.95 -15.76
N ILE A 32 -22.81 -3.95 -16.46
CA ILE A 32 -23.27 -2.70 -15.86
C ILE A 32 -24.51 -2.95 -14.98
N GLU A 33 -25.42 -3.83 -15.41
CA GLU A 33 -26.62 -4.21 -14.65
C GLU A 33 -26.28 -4.75 -13.26
N PHE A 34 -25.24 -5.58 -13.17
CA PHE A 34 -24.74 -6.09 -11.89
C PHE A 34 -24.31 -4.95 -10.96
N MET A 35 -23.55 -3.99 -11.48
CA MET A 35 -23.07 -2.84 -10.69
C MET A 35 -24.22 -1.95 -10.23
N GLN A 36 -25.20 -1.71 -11.10
CA GLN A 36 -26.40 -0.92 -10.75
C GLN A 36 -27.26 -1.63 -9.70
N GLY A 37 -27.47 -2.94 -9.83
CA GLY A 37 -28.20 -3.74 -8.84
C GLY A 37 -27.50 -3.70 -7.48
N LEU A 38 -26.17 -3.87 -7.47
CA LEU A 38 -25.38 -3.81 -6.26
C LEU A 38 -25.41 -2.41 -5.62
N SER A 39 -25.25 -1.35 -6.40
CA SER A 39 -25.32 0.03 -5.92
C SER A 39 -26.67 0.34 -5.26
N LYS A 40 -27.80 -0.08 -5.86
CA LYS A 40 -29.15 0.14 -5.29
C LYS A 40 -29.33 -0.42 -3.88
N ASN A 41 -28.68 -1.53 -3.57
CA ASN A 41 -28.81 -2.22 -2.28
C ASN A 41 -27.60 -1.99 -1.35
N THR A 42 -26.69 -1.07 -1.72
CA THR A 42 -25.49 -0.77 -0.92
C THR A 42 -25.68 0.55 -0.18
N SER A 43 -25.47 0.56 1.12
CA SER A 43 -25.51 1.77 1.96
C SER A 43 -24.11 2.29 2.35
N LEU A 44 -23.12 1.41 2.32
CA LEU A 44 -21.72 1.68 2.67
C LEU A 44 -20.78 0.86 1.78
N VAL A 45 -19.78 1.54 1.22
CA VAL A 45 -18.63 0.94 0.55
C VAL A 45 -17.41 1.19 1.41
N VAL A 46 -16.70 0.12 1.77
CA VAL A 46 -15.41 0.20 2.46
C VAL A 46 -14.31 -0.23 1.50
N ILE A 47 -13.28 0.61 1.32
CA ILE A 47 -12.08 0.27 0.57
C ILE A 47 -10.90 0.18 1.53
N ASP A 48 -10.31 -1.02 1.59
CA ASP A 48 -9.02 -1.21 2.23
C ASP A 48 -7.90 -0.74 1.29
N GLU A 49 -6.78 -0.33 1.86
CA GLU A 49 -5.69 0.34 1.13
C GLU A 49 -6.18 1.51 0.27
N ALA A 50 -6.93 2.41 0.91
CA ALA A 50 -7.62 3.54 0.27
C ALA A 50 -6.72 4.42 -0.61
N HIS A 51 -5.41 4.40 -0.41
CA HIS A 51 -4.44 5.07 -1.28
C HIS A 51 -4.52 4.59 -2.74
N GLN A 52 -5.01 3.37 -3.00
CA GLN A 52 -5.21 2.84 -4.35
C GLN A 52 -6.46 3.39 -5.04
N ALA A 53 -7.41 3.98 -4.29
CA ALA A 53 -8.71 4.42 -4.80
C ALA A 53 -8.62 5.46 -5.93
N VAL A 54 -7.55 6.26 -5.94
CA VAL A 54 -7.30 7.32 -6.94
C VAL A 54 -6.93 6.79 -8.33
N ALA A 55 -6.54 5.52 -8.44
CA ALA A 55 -6.22 4.92 -9.72
C ALA A 55 -7.47 4.92 -10.63
N PRO A 56 -7.38 5.39 -11.90
CA PRO A 56 -8.55 5.61 -12.76
C PRO A 56 -9.49 4.40 -12.91
N THR A 57 -8.94 3.19 -12.91
CA THR A 57 -9.72 1.96 -13.00
C THR A 57 -10.52 1.67 -11.73
N TYR A 58 -9.99 2.03 -10.56
CA TYR A 58 -10.62 1.77 -9.28
C TYR A 58 -11.60 2.88 -8.93
N SER A 59 -11.27 4.15 -9.21
CA SER A 59 -12.20 5.26 -9.07
C SER A 59 -13.47 5.02 -9.90
N ALA A 60 -13.35 4.58 -11.15
CA ALA A 60 -14.51 4.29 -12.00
C ALA A 60 -15.43 3.19 -11.42
N VAL A 61 -14.88 2.20 -10.71
CA VAL A 61 -15.68 1.18 -10.03
C VAL A 61 -16.39 1.77 -8.82
N LEU A 62 -15.69 2.59 -8.03
CA LEU A 62 -16.25 3.26 -6.86
C LEU A 62 -17.34 4.26 -7.26
N ASP A 63 -17.19 4.98 -8.36
CA ASP A 63 -18.20 5.89 -8.91
C ASP A 63 -19.48 5.14 -9.34
N LEU A 64 -19.34 3.91 -9.84
CA LEU A 64 -20.49 3.05 -10.17
C LEU A 64 -21.18 2.47 -8.94
N LEU A 65 -20.41 2.14 -7.88
CA LEU A 65 -20.94 1.54 -6.66
C LEU A 65 -21.54 2.56 -5.72
N ALA A 66 -20.86 3.69 -5.54
CA ALA A 66 -21.20 4.77 -4.65
C ALA A 66 -21.35 6.09 -5.45
N PRO A 67 -22.30 6.17 -6.40
CA PRO A 67 -22.60 7.42 -7.08
C PRO A 67 -22.92 8.47 -6.02
N HIS A 68 -22.34 9.65 -6.20
CA HIS A 68 -22.43 10.74 -5.24
C HIS A 68 -23.88 10.92 -4.74
N HIS A 69 -24.01 11.11 -3.41
CA HIS A 69 -25.23 11.48 -2.67
C HIS A 69 -26.12 10.37 -2.08
N LYS A 70 -25.89 9.07 -2.33
CA LYS A 70 -26.73 8.01 -1.72
C LYS A 70 -26.00 7.00 -0.83
N ILE A 71 -24.68 6.90 -0.97
CA ILE A 71 -23.90 5.78 -0.40
C ILE A 71 -22.68 6.36 0.30
N HIS A 72 -22.41 5.87 1.50
CA HIS A 72 -21.24 6.28 2.26
C HIS A 72 -20.01 5.55 1.72
N LEU A 73 -18.90 6.26 1.59
CA LEU A 73 -17.62 5.69 1.17
C LEU A 73 -16.60 5.88 2.31
N LEU A 74 -16.06 4.77 2.82
CA LEU A 74 -15.05 4.76 3.87
C LEU A 74 -13.75 4.16 3.33
N GLY A 75 -12.67 4.94 3.35
CA GLY A 75 -11.33 4.47 3.03
C GLY A 75 -10.54 4.14 4.28
N LEU A 76 -9.97 2.93 4.34
CA LEU A 76 -9.03 2.52 5.38
C LEU A 76 -7.61 2.55 4.79
N THR A 77 -6.68 3.22 5.46
CA THR A 77 -5.28 3.25 5.04
C THR A 77 -4.37 3.50 6.23
N ALA A 78 -3.30 2.70 6.34
CA ALA A 78 -2.25 2.88 7.34
C ALA A 78 -1.26 4.01 6.95
N THR A 79 -1.30 4.45 5.70
CA THR A 79 -0.35 5.41 5.13
C THR A 79 -1.07 6.62 4.51
N PRO A 80 -1.90 7.36 5.27
CA PRO A 80 -2.60 8.52 4.74
C PRO A 80 -1.63 9.68 4.51
N GLY A 81 -1.26 9.91 3.25
CA GLY A 81 -0.38 11.03 2.87
C GLY A 81 1.11 10.76 3.09
N ARG A 82 1.56 9.51 2.86
CA ARG A 82 2.98 9.12 3.03
C ARG A 82 3.80 9.23 1.75
N THR A 83 3.22 9.76 0.68
CA THR A 83 3.94 9.98 -0.58
C THR A 83 4.65 11.32 -0.49
N TRP A 84 5.67 11.44 0.37
CA TRP A 84 6.58 12.61 0.37
C TRP A 84 7.20 12.87 -1.01
N LEU A 85 7.19 11.86 -1.88
CA LEU A 85 7.65 11.88 -3.27
C LEU A 85 6.59 12.38 -4.27
N ASP A 86 5.30 12.39 -3.91
CA ASP A 86 4.22 12.78 -4.83
C ASP A 86 3.05 13.47 -4.11
N ILE A 87 3.25 14.77 -3.82
CA ILE A 87 2.23 15.67 -3.26
C ILE A 87 0.93 15.64 -4.08
N THR A 88 1.02 15.35 -5.39
CA THR A 88 -0.15 15.34 -6.28
C THR A 88 -1.05 14.15 -6.03
N GLU A 89 -0.50 12.98 -5.68
CA GLU A 89 -1.27 11.79 -5.34
C GLU A 89 -1.97 11.93 -3.99
N ASP A 90 -1.30 12.55 -3.02
CA ASP A 90 -1.88 12.83 -1.71
C ASP A 90 -3.05 13.83 -1.83
N GLU A 91 -2.92 14.85 -2.69
CA GLU A 91 -4.00 15.79 -2.99
C GLU A 91 -5.17 15.10 -3.69
N LYS A 92 -4.92 14.24 -4.69
CA LYS A 92 -5.96 13.44 -5.35
C LYS A 92 -6.71 12.58 -4.35
N LEU A 93 -6.00 11.91 -3.46
CA LEU A 93 -6.60 11.05 -2.43
C LEU A 93 -7.47 11.87 -1.48
N SER A 94 -6.95 12.99 -1.00
CA SER A 94 -7.68 13.91 -0.13
C SER A 94 -8.96 14.43 -0.81
N ASN A 95 -8.86 14.85 -2.07
CA ASN A 95 -10.01 15.32 -2.85
C ASN A 95 -11.04 14.19 -3.09
N PHE A 96 -10.57 12.97 -3.37
CA PHE A 96 -11.42 11.80 -3.57
C PHE A 96 -12.28 11.47 -2.33
N PHE A 97 -11.71 11.64 -1.13
CA PHE A 97 -12.41 11.45 0.15
C PHE A 97 -12.90 12.78 0.77
N PHE A 98 -13.17 13.81 -0.04
CA PHE A 98 -13.74 15.10 0.40
C PHE A 98 -12.97 15.80 1.52
N LYS A 99 -11.67 15.57 1.62
CA LYS A 99 -10.78 16.08 2.67
C LYS A 99 -11.23 15.66 4.09
N GLN A 100 -12.01 14.59 4.20
CA GLN A 100 -12.49 14.05 5.47
C GLN A 100 -11.53 12.96 5.95
N LYS A 101 -10.50 13.37 6.68
CA LYS A 101 -9.55 12.45 7.31
C LYS A 101 -9.91 12.28 8.78
N TYR A 102 -10.24 11.05 9.15
CA TYR A 102 -10.34 10.64 10.55
C TYR A 102 -9.06 9.89 10.93
N SER A 103 -8.37 10.38 11.95
CA SER A 103 -7.22 9.71 12.55
C SER A 103 -7.53 9.42 14.01
N LEU A 104 -7.00 8.32 14.52
CA LEU A 104 -6.95 8.09 15.96
C LEU A 104 -6.12 9.24 16.59
N SER A 105 -6.64 9.84 17.66
CA SER A 105 -5.97 10.88 18.46
C SER A 105 -6.12 10.48 19.91
N ILE A 106 -5.01 10.41 20.63
CA ILE A 106 -4.97 9.92 22.01
C ILE A 106 -4.19 10.93 22.85
N ASP A 107 -4.83 11.41 23.91
CA ASP A 107 -4.24 12.41 24.79
C ASP A 107 -2.91 11.90 25.36
N GLY A 108 -1.87 12.73 25.22
CA GLY A 108 -0.52 12.41 25.67
C GLY A 108 0.32 11.56 24.71
N PHE A 109 -0.14 11.33 23.48
CA PHE A 109 0.65 10.66 22.43
C PHE A 109 0.64 11.48 21.13
N ASP A 110 1.84 11.74 20.58
CA ASP A 110 2.00 12.43 19.30
C ASP A 110 1.63 11.54 18.10
N SER A 111 1.80 10.23 18.26
CA SER A 111 1.52 9.22 17.24
C SER A 111 0.63 8.11 17.80
N PRO A 112 -0.47 7.77 17.10
CA PRO A 112 -1.28 6.61 17.47
C PRO A 112 -0.49 5.30 17.44
N VAL A 113 0.53 5.21 16.58
CA VAL A 113 1.40 4.03 16.51
C VAL A 113 2.17 3.87 17.83
N ASP A 114 2.68 4.96 18.40
CA ASP A 114 3.43 4.92 19.65
C ASP A 114 2.56 4.46 20.82
N TYR A 115 1.30 4.93 20.84
CA TYR A 115 0.31 4.43 21.79
C TYR A 115 0.09 2.92 21.63
N LEU A 116 -0.15 2.47 20.39
CA LEU A 116 -0.44 1.06 20.13
C LEU A 116 0.75 0.14 20.47
N VAL A 117 1.99 0.59 20.24
CA VAL A 117 3.20 -0.12 20.67
C VAL A 117 3.30 -0.13 22.20
N LYS A 118 3.12 1.01 22.87
CA LYS A 118 3.21 1.11 24.33
C LYS A 118 2.17 0.26 25.05
N GLN A 119 0.97 0.11 24.47
CA GLN A 119 -0.10 -0.74 24.99
C GLN A 119 0.03 -2.22 24.59
N ASN A 120 1.09 -2.61 23.88
CA ASN A 120 1.32 -3.96 23.36
C ASN A 120 0.23 -4.46 22.38
N TYR A 121 -0.49 -3.56 21.70
CA TYR A 121 -1.34 -3.92 20.55
C TYR A 121 -0.51 -4.15 19.28
N LEU A 122 0.63 -3.46 19.17
CA LEU A 122 1.62 -3.64 18.11
C LEU A 122 2.95 -4.07 18.71
N ALA A 123 3.72 -4.85 17.95
CA ALA A 123 5.07 -5.24 18.33
C ALA A 123 6.02 -4.04 18.25
N GLU A 124 6.98 -3.97 19.18
CA GLU A 124 8.08 -3.03 19.11
C GLU A 124 9.08 -3.46 18.03
N SER A 125 9.26 -2.62 17.01
CA SER A 125 10.21 -2.87 15.92
C SER A 125 11.56 -2.23 16.22
N LYS A 126 12.62 -3.05 16.27
CA LYS A 126 14.01 -2.58 16.34
C LYS A 126 14.59 -2.50 14.94
N PHE A 127 14.76 -1.28 14.43
CA PHE A 127 15.38 -1.03 13.12
C PHE A 127 16.88 -0.81 13.32
N GLU A 128 17.68 -1.75 12.82
CA GLU A 128 19.14 -1.64 12.81
C GLU A 128 19.59 -1.16 11.42
N PRO A 129 20.10 0.09 11.28
CA PRO A 129 20.60 0.57 10.00
C PRO A 129 21.82 -0.26 9.57
N LEU A 130 21.75 -0.84 8.38
CA LEU A 130 22.86 -1.57 7.80
C LEU A 130 23.82 -0.61 7.11
N TYR A 131 24.92 -0.27 7.79
CA TYR A 131 26.00 0.50 7.19
C TYR A 131 26.82 -0.39 6.26
N TYR A 132 26.64 -0.21 4.96
CA TYR A 132 27.39 -0.92 3.95
C TYR A 132 28.59 -0.09 3.45
N LYS A 133 29.81 -0.56 3.70
CA LYS A 133 31.01 -0.03 3.05
C LYS A 133 31.18 -0.73 1.70
N PHE A 134 30.78 -0.03 0.63
CA PHE A 134 31.03 -0.48 -0.75
C PHE A 134 32.54 -0.55 -0.98
N GLY A 135 33.02 -1.71 -1.44
CA GLY A 135 34.46 -1.99 -1.56
C GLY A 135 35.10 -1.48 -2.85
N ALA A 136 34.31 -0.89 -3.75
CA ALA A 136 34.78 -0.25 -4.96
C ALA A 136 34.52 1.25 -4.84
N ASP A 137 35.53 2.08 -5.00
CA ASP A 137 35.30 3.52 -5.03
C ASP A 137 34.37 3.85 -6.21
N LEU A 138 33.27 4.57 -5.92
CA LEU A 138 32.47 5.16 -6.97
C LEU A 138 33.34 6.21 -7.66
N THR A 139 33.34 6.23 -8.98
CA THR A 139 34.05 7.26 -9.72
C THR A 139 33.41 8.63 -9.46
N GLU A 140 34.18 9.71 -9.59
CA GLU A 140 33.66 11.09 -9.47
C GLU A 140 32.46 11.35 -10.41
N ALA A 141 32.44 10.70 -11.58
CA ALA A 141 31.30 10.77 -12.50
C ALA A 141 30.05 10.06 -11.97
N GLU A 142 30.21 8.96 -11.25
CA GLU A 142 29.11 8.23 -10.60
C GLU A 142 28.59 8.98 -9.38
N HIS A 143 29.48 9.58 -8.58
CA HIS A 143 29.10 10.46 -7.48
C HIS A 143 28.24 11.63 -7.96
N ARG A 144 28.65 12.32 -9.04
CA ARG A 144 27.85 13.40 -9.63
C ARG A 144 26.50 12.90 -10.16
N LYS A 145 26.43 11.69 -10.71
CA LYS A 145 25.17 11.11 -11.18
C LYS A 145 24.22 10.75 -10.05
N ILE A 146 24.74 10.29 -8.92
CA ILE A 146 23.93 10.03 -7.71
C ILE A 146 23.47 11.34 -7.09
N GLN A 147 24.32 12.37 -7.03
CA GLN A 147 23.95 13.68 -6.48
C GLN A 147 22.89 14.41 -7.32
N ASN A 148 22.91 14.21 -8.64
CA ASN A 148 22.02 14.92 -9.56
C ASN A 148 20.73 14.13 -9.91
N ASN A 149 20.61 12.87 -9.51
CA ASN A 149 19.40 12.07 -9.74
C ASN A 149 18.67 11.80 -8.43
N ILE A 150 17.34 11.78 -8.52
CA ILE A 150 16.44 11.43 -7.42
C ILE A 150 16.64 9.96 -7.02
N ASP A 151 16.95 9.10 -8.00
CA ASP A 151 17.21 7.68 -7.80
C ASP A 151 18.65 7.28 -8.12
N ILE A 152 19.13 6.26 -7.40
CA ILE A 152 20.42 5.63 -7.69
C ILE A 152 20.30 4.85 -9.00
N PRO A 153 21.17 5.11 -10.00
CA PRO A 153 21.15 4.36 -11.26
C PRO A 153 21.20 2.85 -11.05
N LYS A 154 20.33 2.11 -11.75
CA LYS A 154 20.15 0.66 -11.60
C LYS A 154 21.47 -0.13 -11.64
N TYR A 155 22.40 0.23 -12.53
CA TYR A 155 23.69 -0.45 -12.63
C TYR A 155 24.57 -0.30 -11.37
N ILE A 156 24.40 0.78 -10.61
CA ILE A 156 25.09 0.97 -9.32
C ILE A 156 24.43 0.09 -8.25
N LEU A 157 23.09 0.03 -8.24
CA LEU A 157 22.34 -0.86 -7.34
C LEU A 157 22.69 -2.34 -7.58
N ASP A 158 22.78 -2.76 -8.84
CA ASP A 158 23.15 -4.12 -9.22
C ASP A 158 24.58 -4.45 -8.74
N ARG A 159 25.53 -3.51 -8.88
CA ARG A 159 26.91 -3.66 -8.37
C ARG A 159 26.97 -3.76 -6.85
N ILE A 160 26.16 -2.96 -6.14
CA ILE A 160 26.06 -3.01 -4.68
C ILE A 160 25.46 -4.34 -4.23
N ALA A 161 24.41 -4.81 -4.92
CA ALA A 161 23.74 -6.07 -4.63
C ALA A 161 24.69 -7.26 -4.82
N GLU A 162 25.48 -7.29 -5.90
CA GLU A 162 26.48 -8.33 -6.14
C GLU A 162 27.59 -8.36 -5.07
N ASP A 163 28.12 -7.19 -4.67
CA ASP A 163 29.18 -7.11 -3.65
C ASP A 163 28.63 -7.51 -2.26
N ALA A 164 27.39 -7.11 -1.94
CA ALA A 164 26.70 -7.53 -0.72
C ALA A 164 26.45 -9.05 -0.69
N GLN A 165 26.01 -9.65 -1.80
CA GLN A 165 25.74 -11.09 -1.88
C GLN A 165 27.03 -11.93 -1.77
N LYS A 166 28.13 -11.47 -2.37
CA LYS A 166 29.45 -12.09 -2.22
C LYS A 166 29.92 -12.08 -0.76
N LYS A 167 29.77 -10.95 -0.06
CA LYS A 167 30.16 -10.82 1.36
C LYS A 167 29.24 -11.59 2.31
N HIS A 168 27.93 -11.62 2.06
CA HIS A 168 26.99 -12.43 2.85
C HIS A 168 27.29 -13.95 2.75
N THR A 169 27.68 -14.41 1.56
CA THR A 169 28.11 -15.81 1.35
C THR A 169 29.44 -16.11 2.06
N HIS A 170 30.34 -15.14 2.16
CA HIS A 170 31.58 -15.27 2.91
C HIS A 170 31.35 -15.28 4.43
N CYS A 171 30.46 -14.41 4.93
CA CYS A 171 30.10 -14.32 6.35
C CYS A 171 29.41 -15.60 6.86
N SER A 172 28.47 -16.15 6.07
CA SER A 172 27.80 -17.42 6.39
C SER A 172 28.73 -18.65 6.36
N LYS A 173 29.76 -18.66 5.51
CA LYS A 173 30.81 -19.69 5.50
C LYS A 173 31.70 -19.62 6.75
N ASN A 174 32.12 -18.42 7.15
CA ASN A 174 32.97 -18.25 8.34
C ASN A 174 32.21 -18.60 9.64
N TYR A 175 30.92 -18.30 9.73
CA TYR A 175 30.10 -18.68 10.89
C TYR A 175 29.96 -20.21 11.05
N ARG A 176 29.96 -20.98 9.94
CA ARG A 176 29.97 -22.46 9.99
C ARG A 176 31.32 -23.06 10.41
N ILE A 177 32.42 -22.33 10.26
CA ILE A 177 33.76 -22.78 10.66
C ILE A 177 33.98 -22.56 12.17
N ILE A 178 33.43 -21.47 12.72
CA ILE A 178 33.55 -21.15 14.16
C ILE A 178 32.70 -22.08 15.05
N LYS A 179 31.63 -22.70 14.52
CA LYS A 179 30.83 -23.71 15.27
C LYS A 179 31.35 -25.15 15.20
N ARG A 180 32.54 -25.39 14.63
CA ARG A 180 33.19 -26.72 14.57
C ARG A 180 34.58 -26.75 15.22
N GLY A 181 34.93 -25.74 16.00
CA GLY A 181 36.10 -25.72 16.90
C GLY A 181 35.66 -25.74 18.35
#